data_AF-A0A7X4YH39-F1
#
_entry.id   AF-A0A7X4YH39-F1
#
_cell.length_a   1.000
_cell.length_b   1.000
_cell.length_c   1.000
_cell.angle_alpha   90.00
_cell.angle_beta   90.00
_cell.angle_gamma   90.00
#
_symmetry.space_group_name_H-M   'P 1'
#
loop_
_entity.id
_entity.type
_entity.pdbx_description
1 polymer ?
#
loop_
_entity_poly.entity_id
_entity_poly.type
_entity_poly.pdbx_seq_one_letter_code
_entity_poly.pdbx_strand_id
1 'polypeptide(L)'
;MSRNTLKWSVLASALFLGACNNAPSEPVPESTQSVRTVESKLSQIELEWEGPTPLLESIMEAGNDECDTHNNWCDGTLDVYGFPWSSTQTPTLSDAVESVFALMQDPREQSRINWQDQGTVPFSTLSDALFFFDALDPHLLTEIGNGTEQVQIRYFYSSYLVAPGAHDWNHLFIVLFPQSHRVAVFNLVNHEI
;
A
#
# COMPACT_ATOMS: atom_id res chain seq x y z
N MET A 1 27.75 -3.35 -28.03
CA MET A 1 27.06 -3.64 -29.30
C MET A 1 25.69 -2.97 -29.29
N SER A 2 25.44 -2.20 -30.34
CA SER A 2 24.20 -1.56 -30.83
C SER A 2 23.06 -1.14 -29.88
N ARG A 3 22.81 0.17 -29.89
CA ARG A 3 21.50 0.81 -29.66
C ARG A 3 20.48 0.31 -30.69
N ASN A 4 19.19 0.32 -30.34
CA ASN A 4 18.13 0.62 -31.31
C ASN A 4 16.93 1.29 -30.63
N THR A 5 16.77 2.56 -30.96
CA THR A 5 15.59 3.40 -30.79
C THR A 5 14.57 3.07 -31.88
N LEU A 6 13.29 2.92 -31.52
CA LEU A 6 12.20 2.86 -32.49
C LEU A 6 11.37 4.15 -32.42
N LYS A 7 11.59 4.98 -33.45
CA LYS A 7 10.75 6.11 -33.83
C LYS A 7 9.50 5.57 -34.53
N TRP A 8 8.32 6.05 -34.18
CA TRP A 8 7.12 5.88 -34.99
C TRP A 8 6.80 7.18 -35.71
N SER A 9 6.77 7.09 -37.03
CA SER A 9 6.54 8.18 -37.97
C SER A 9 5.03 8.38 -38.23
N VAL A 10 4.72 9.63 -38.52
CA VAL A 10 3.43 10.21 -38.94
C VAL A 10 2.99 9.74 -40.34
N LEU A 11 1.68 9.58 -40.55
CA LEU A 11 0.95 9.73 -41.83
C LEU A 11 -0.42 10.36 -41.51
N ALA A 12 -0.72 11.59 -41.95
CA ALA A 12 -1.30 11.97 -43.26
C ALA A 12 -2.69 11.33 -43.48
N SER A 13 -3.77 11.98 -43.91
CA SER A 13 -4.10 13.32 -44.38
C SER A 13 -5.64 13.34 -44.50
N ALA A 14 -6.30 14.49 -44.37
CA ALA A 14 -7.63 14.69 -44.94
C ALA A 14 -7.74 16.12 -45.47
N LEU A 15 -7.79 16.22 -46.81
CA LEU A 15 -8.13 17.41 -47.57
C LEU A 15 -9.65 17.42 -47.78
N PHE A 16 -10.31 18.54 -47.52
CA PHE A 16 -11.51 18.94 -48.25
C PHE A 16 -11.42 20.43 -48.60
N LEU A 17 -11.67 20.72 -49.87
CA LEU A 17 -11.71 22.02 -50.54
C LEU A 17 -13.09 22.68 -50.39
N GLY A 18 -13.14 24.01 -50.39
CA GLY A 18 -14.35 24.78 -50.71
C GLY A 18 -14.32 26.23 -50.19
N ALA A 19 -14.32 27.20 -51.10
CA ALA A 19 -14.04 28.63 -50.88
C ALA A 19 -15.29 29.52 -50.70
N CYS A 20 -15.10 30.69 -50.04
CA CYS A 20 -15.47 32.06 -50.46
C CYS A 20 -16.09 32.99 -49.38
N ASN A 21 -15.46 34.17 -49.24
CA ASN A 21 -15.95 35.53 -48.90
C ASN A 21 -16.04 36.04 -47.44
N ASN A 22 -15.40 37.21 -47.24
CA ASN A 22 -15.41 38.14 -46.08
C ASN A 22 -16.81 38.73 -45.83
N ALA A 23 -17.27 39.10 -44.61
CA ALA A 23 -16.83 40.20 -43.74
C ALA A 23 -17.52 40.12 -42.31
N PRO A 24 -17.28 41.05 -41.35
CA PRO A 24 -17.20 40.78 -39.90
C PRO A 24 -18.43 41.09 -39.03
N SER A 25 -18.58 40.40 -37.88
CA SER A 25 -19.27 40.88 -36.65
C SER A 25 -19.10 39.90 -35.46
N GLU A 26 -18.71 40.45 -34.30
CA GLU A 26 -18.69 40.04 -32.86
C GLU A 26 -19.47 38.79 -32.36
N PRO A 27 -19.34 38.36 -31.08
CA PRO A 27 -18.16 38.22 -30.20
C PRO A 27 -17.98 36.76 -29.69
N VAL A 28 -16.84 36.55 -29.04
CA VAL A 28 -16.36 35.38 -28.27
C VAL A 28 -17.46 34.56 -27.55
N PRO A 29 -17.34 33.22 -27.55
CA PRO A 29 -17.43 32.48 -26.30
C PRO A 29 -16.05 31.93 -25.95
N GLU A 30 -15.63 32.32 -24.75
CA GLU A 30 -14.44 31.89 -24.06
C GLU A 30 -14.57 30.37 -23.92
N SER A 31 -13.95 29.63 -24.84
CA SER A 31 -13.64 28.24 -24.58
C SER A 31 -12.53 28.28 -23.54
N THR A 32 -12.92 28.37 -22.28
CA THR A 32 -12.16 27.82 -21.18
C THR A 32 -11.97 26.35 -21.55
N GLN A 33 -10.92 26.06 -22.33
CA GLN A 33 -10.33 24.75 -22.35
C GLN A 33 -10.09 24.46 -20.87
N SER A 34 -10.94 23.62 -20.29
CA SER A 34 -10.60 23.05 -19.01
C SER A 34 -9.27 22.36 -19.27
N VAL A 35 -8.23 22.94 -18.70
CA VAL A 35 -7.04 22.19 -18.38
C VAL A 35 -7.60 21.08 -17.51
N ARG A 36 -7.89 19.93 -18.12
CA ARG A 36 -8.00 18.68 -17.41
C ARG A 36 -6.62 18.51 -16.82
N THR A 37 -6.44 19.11 -15.65
CA THR A 37 -5.28 18.91 -14.81
C THR A 37 -5.14 17.41 -14.77
N VAL A 38 -4.00 16.96 -15.25
CA VAL A 38 -3.61 15.56 -15.27
C VAL A 38 -3.52 15.16 -13.80
N GLU A 39 -4.65 14.78 -13.22
CA GLU A 39 -4.84 14.20 -11.89
C GLU A 39 -4.30 12.76 -11.89
N SER A 40 -3.25 12.52 -12.67
CA SER A 40 -2.66 11.20 -12.84
C SER A 40 -1.50 11.11 -11.86
N LYS A 41 -1.72 10.34 -10.78
CA LYS A 41 -0.73 9.83 -9.82
C LYS A 41 -0.15 10.79 -8.76
N LEU A 42 -0.90 11.79 -8.32
CA LEU A 42 -0.59 12.47 -7.04
C LEU A 42 -1.09 11.69 -5.80
N SER A 43 -1.83 10.58 -6.00
CA SER A 43 -2.48 9.82 -4.93
C SER A 43 -1.58 8.78 -4.27
N GLN A 44 -0.45 8.39 -4.86
CA GLN A 44 0.34 7.30 -4.31
C GLN A 44 1.40 7.83 -3.34
N ILE A 45 1.40 7.36 -2.10
CA ILE A 45 2.53 7.62 -1.19
C ILE A 45 3.72 6.79 -1.67
N GLU A 46 4.86 7.44 -1.87
CA GLU A 46 6.11 6.72 -2.13
C GLU A 46 6.68 6.25 -0.79
N LEU A 47 6.72 4.93 -0.59
CA LEU A 47 7.18 4.34 0.66
C LEU A 47 8.69 4.09 0.60
N GLU A 48 9.40 4.56 1.62
CA GLU A 48 10.81 4.26 1.86
C GLU A 48 10.91 3.33 3.08
N TRP A 49 11.57 2.19 2.93
CA TRP A 49 11.73 1.24 4.03
C TRP A 49 12.67 1.82 5.09
N GLU A 50 12.17 1.96 6.31
CA GLU A 50 12.94 2.38 7.49
C GLU A 50 13.34 1.17 8.35
N GLY A 51 12.52 0.10 8.32
CA GLY A 51 12.64 -1.05 9.20
C GLY A 51 12.08 -0.80 10.61
N PRO A 52 11.74 -1.86 11.36
CA PRO A 52 11.35 -1.75 12.76
C PRO A 52 12.44 -1.10 13.62
N THR A 53 12.05 -0.45 14.72
CA THR A 53 13.03 -0.05 15.73
C THR A 53 13.63 -1.29 16.41
N PRO A 54 14.81 -1.18 17.06
CA PRO A 54 15.41 -2.33 17.74
C PRO A 54 14.50 -2.96 18.82
N LEU A 55 13.65 -2.14 19.47
CA LEU A 55 12.68 -2.66 20.43
C LEU A 55 11.61 -3.51 19.73
N LEU A 56 11.02 -2.98 18.65
CA LEU A 56 9.99 -3.71 17.90
C LEU A 56 10.55 -4.97 17.24
N GLU A 57 11.78 -4.90 16.71
CA GLU A 57 12.49 -6.06 16.17
C GLU A 57 12.66 -7.15 17.24
N SER A 58 13.13 -6.79 18.44
CA SER A 58 13.29 -7.76 19.55
C SER A 58 11.97 -8.37 20.02
N ILE A 59 10.86 -7.62 19.95
CA ILE A 59 9.53 -8.12 20.28
C ILE A 59 9.04 -9.11 19.22
N MET A 60 9.25 -8.80 17.94
CA MET A 60 8.90 -9.69 16.84
C MET A 60 9.71 -10.99 16.91
N GLU A 61 11.01 -10.91 17.20
CA GLU A 61 11.87 -12.08 17.42
C GLU A 61 11.36 -12.93 18.57
N ALA A 62 11.04 -12.33 19.73
CA ALA A 62 10.52 -13.07 20.88
C ALA A 62 9.19 -13.77 20.58
N GLY A 63 8.28 -13.13 19.84
CA GLY A 63 7.00 -13.72 19.45
C GLY A 63 7.17 -14.90 18.47
N ASN A 64 8.09 -14.77 17.50
CA ASN A 64 8.44 -15.87 16.60
C ASN A 64 9.10 -17.03 17.36
N ASP A 65 10.04 -16.76 18.26
CA ASP A 65 10.68 -17.78 19.11
C ASP A 65 9.65 -18.54 19.96
N GLU A 66 8.66 -17.82 20.52
CA GLU A 66 7.56 -18.45 21.26
C GLU A 66 6.70 -19.32 20.35
N CYS A 67 6.41 -18.86 19.14
CA CYS A 67 5.61 -19.63 18.19
C CYS A 67 6.31 -20.91 17.71
N ASP A 68 7.60 -20.82 17.43
CA ASP A 68 8.47 -21.95 17.07
C ASP A 68 8.50 -23.00 18.19
N THR A 69 8.60 -22.55 19.44
CA THR A 69 8.61 -23.44 20.62
C THR A 69 7.30 -24.22 20.75
N HIS A 70 6.18 -23.68 20.27
CA HIS A 70 4.85 -24.28 20.33
C HIS A 70 4.46 -25.05 19.05
N ASN A 71 5.41 -25.79 18.47
CA ASN A 71 5.29 -26.59 17.24
C ASN A 71 5.31 -25.80 15.93
N ASN A 72 5.78 -24.55 15.93
CA ASN A 72 5.77 -23.70 14.75
C ASN A 72 4.35 -23.47 14.20
N TRP A 73 3.48 -22.95 15.08
CA TRP A 73 2.09 -22.63 14.73
C TRP A 73 1.92 -21.33 13.95
N CYS A 74 2.97 -20.52 13.82
CA CYS A 74 2.87 -19.21 13.19
C CYS A 74 4.23 -18.58 12.87
N ASP A 75 4.21 -17.67 11.90
CA ASP A 75 5.28 -16.75 11.53
C ASP A 75 4.76 -15.31 11.56
N GLY A 76 5.52 -14.38 12.11
CA GLY A 76 5.19 -12.96 12.15
C GLY A 76 6.28 -12.07 11.55
N THR A 77 5.88 -11.10 10.74
CA THR A 77 6.77 -10.05 10.20
C THR A 77 6.19 -8.66 10.45
N LEU A 78 7.09 -7.70 10.67
CA LEU A 78 6.75 -6.27 10.77
C LEU A 78 7.68 -5.49 9.85
N ASP A 79 7.10 -4.76 8.91
CA ASP A 79 7.80 -3.77 8.11
C ASP A 79 7.34 -2.37 8.49
N VAL A 80 8.27 -1.42 8.48
CA VAL A 80 7.99 -0.01 8.74
C VAL A 80 8.55 0.83 7.61
N TYR A 81 7.72 1.73 7.12
CA TYR A 81 8.02 2.62 6.02
C TYR A 81 7.78 4.07 6.42
N GLY A 82 8.68 4.96 6.02
CA GLY A 82 8.45 6.39 5.97
C GLY A 82 7.89 6.80 4.61
N PHE A 83 7.26 7.97 4.55
CA PHE A 83 6.94 8.60 3.26
C PHE A 83 7.11 10.12 3.31
N PRO A 84 7.64 10.74 2.24
CA PRO A 84 7.79 12.18 2.18
C PRO A 84 6.41 12.83 1.99
N TRP A 85 5.89 13.43 3.06
CA TRP A 85 4.71 14.29 2.96
C TRP A 85 5.09 15.62 2.32
N SER A 86 4.93 15.72 1.01
CA SER A 86 5.21 16.94 0.24
C SER A 86 3.94 17.64 -0.28
N SER A 87 2.77 17.04 -0.07
CA SER A 87 1.48 17.52 -0.58
C SER A 87 0.71 18.34 0.46
N THR A 88 -0.23 19.19 0.01
CA THR A 88 -1.23 19.80 0.91
C THR A 88 -2.41 18.87 1.20
N GLN A 89 -2.51 17.75 0.46
CA GLN A 89 -3.53 16.73 0.68
C GLN A 89 -3.07 15.73 1.73
N THR A 90 -3.95 15.43 2.68
CA THR A 90 -3.74 14.36 3.66
C THR A 90 -3.74 12.99 2.96
N PRO A 91 -2.66 12.19 3.06
CA PRO A 91 -2.62 10.80 2.70
C PRO A 91 -3.74 10.06 3.39
N THR A 92 -4.27 9.12 2.64
CA THR A 92 -5.36 8.28 3.09
C THR A 92 -4.84 6.87 3.33
N LEU A 93 -5.58 6.11 4.15
CA LEU A 93 -5.33 4.69 4.29
C LEU A 93 -5.36 3.95 2.94
N SER A 94 -6.18 4.41 1.99
CA SER A 94 -6.24 3.81 0.65
C SER A 94 -4.92 3.96 -0.11
N ASP A 95 -4.29 5.13 0.00
CA ASP A 95 -3.00 5.39 -0.65
C ASP A 95 -1.90 4.51 -0.05
N ALA A 96 -1.91 4.34 1.28
CA ALA A 96 -0.99 3.44 1.98
C ALA A 96 -1.17 1.98 1.55
N VAL A 97 -2.42 1.52 1.45
CA VAL A 97 -2.76 0.18 0.97
C VAL A 97 -2.25 -0.02 -0.45
N GLU A 98 -2.55 0.90 -1.37
CA GLU A 98 -2.10 0.80 -2.77
C GLU A 98 -0.58 0.73 -2.86
N SER A 99 0.14 1.54 -2.09
CA SER A 99 1.60 1.55 -2.07
C SER A 99 2.21 0.28 -1.48
N VAL A 100 1.65 -0.27 -0.40
CA VAL A 100 2.12 -1.55 0.18
C VAL A 100 1.91 -2.70 -0.80
N PHE A 101 0.73 -2.83 -1.40
CA PHE A 101 0.50 -3.86 -2.43
C PHE A 101 1.37 -3.65 -3.68
N ALA A 102 1.68 -2.41 -4.01
CA ALA A 102 2.64 -2.08 -5.05
C ALA A 102 4.10 -2.31 -4.64
N LEU A 103 4.43 -2.60 -3.38
CA LEU A 103 5.78 -3.05 -2.98
C LEU A 103 5.88 -4.58 -2.96
N MET A 104 4.80 -5.28 -2.62
CA MET A 104 4.74 -6.74 -2.55
C MET A 104 4.83 -7.43 -3.94
N GLN A 105 5.40 -6.79 -4.97
CA GLN A 105 5.26 -7.12 -6.40
C GLN A 105 5.87 -8.46 -6.86
N ASP A 106 6.12 -9.46 -6.01
CA ASP A 106 6.27 -10.81 -6.55
C ASP A 106 4.88 -11.27 -7.04
N PRO A 107 4.61 -11.31 -8.35
CA PRO A 107 3.29 -11.64 -8.86
C PRO A 107 2.93 -13.09 -8.54
N ARG A 108 3.93 -13.95 -8.27
CA ARG A 108 3.69 -15.34 -7.87
C ARG A 108 3.13 -15.42 -6.46
N GLU A 109 3.71 -14.67 -5.52
CA GLU A 109 3.21 -14.57 -4.15
C GLU A 109 1.83 -13.90 -4.12
N GLN A 110 1.63 -12.79 -4.82
CA GLN A 110 0.31 -12.14 -4.89
C GLN A 110 -0.76 -13.01 -5.58
N SER A 111 -0.39 -13.80 -6.61
CA SER A 111 -1.34 -14.70 -7.26
C SER A 111 -1.71 -15.92 -6.41
N ARG A 112 -0.79 -16.34 -5.52
CA ARG A 112 -1.04 -17.43 -4.57
C ARG A 112 -1.88 -16.94 -3.41
N ILE A 113 -1.60 -15.75 -2.90
CA ILE A 113 -2.24 -15.17 -1.73
C ILE A 113 -3.42 -14.31 -2.20
N ASN A 114 -4.60 -14.93 -2.31
CA ASN A 114 -5.85 -14.24 -2.64
C ASN A 114 -6.38 -13.43 -1.44
N TRP A 115 -5.81 -12.25 -1.25
CA TRP A 115 -6.18 -11.34 -0.16
C TRP A 115 -7.64 -10.90 -0.24
N GLN A 116 -8.36 -11.17 0.83
CA GLN A 116 -9.73 -10.73 1.06
C GLN A 116 -9.70 -9.50 1.95
N ASP A 117 -10.11 -8.36 1.40
CA ASP A 117 -10.25 -7.11 2.14
C ASP A 117 -11.35 -7.24 3.20
N GLN A 118 -10.98 -7.12 4.47
CA GLN A 118 -11.90 -7.16 5.61
C GLN A 118 -12.37 -5.75 6.02
N GLY A 119 -11.87 -4.72 5.34
CA GLY A 119 -12.22 -3.32 5.59
C GLY A 119 -11.34 -2.65 6.63
N THR A 120 -11.79 -1.46 7.05
CA THR A 120 -11.11 -0.67 8.08
C THR A 120 -11.50 -1.18 9.46
N VAL A 121 -10.51 -1.43 10.30
CA VAL A 121 -10.71 -2.04 11.63
C VAL A 121 -10.15 -1.14 12.74
N PRO A 122 -10.67 -1.23 13.98
CA PRO A 122 -10.06 -0.55 15.13
C PRO A 122 -8.73 -1.20 15.52
N PHE A 123 -7.91 -0.47 16.28
CA PHE A 123 -6.64 -0.95 16.80
C PHE A 123 -6.79 -2.24 17.62
N SER A 124 -7.88 -2.39 18.37
CA SER A 124 -8.17 -3.62 19.14
C SER A 124 -8.24 -4.88 18.27
N THR A 125 -8.64 -4.77 16.99
CA THR A 125 -8.66 -5.94 16.09
C THR A 125 -7.26 -6.42 15.73
N LEU A 126 -6.28 -5.50 15.66
CA LEU A 126 -4.88 -5.89 15.55
C LEU A 126 -4.43 -6.55 16.87
N SER A 127 -4.70 -5.91 18.02
CA SER A 127 -4.34 -6.43 19.34
C SER A 127 -4.86 -7.86 19.59
N ASP A 128 -6.10 -8.14 19.20
CA ASP A 128 -6.72 -9.48 19.34
C ASP A 128 -6.04 -10.55 18.47
N ALA A 129 -5.40 -10.16 17.36
CA ALA A 129 -4.67 -11.07 16.47
C ALA A 129 -3.24 -11.34 16.94
N LEU A 130 -2.69 -10.52 17.84
CA LEU A 130 -1.30 -10.57 18.29
C LEU A 130 -1.07 -11.58 19.44
N PHE A 131 -1.71 -12.75 19.48
CA PHE A 131 -1.63 -13.63 20.67
C PHE A 131 -0.19 -13.95 21.14
N PHE A 132 0.72 -14.32 20.22
CA PHE A 132 2.15 -14.53 20.51
C PHE A 132 3.01 -13.25 20.35
N PHE A 133 2.39 -12.15 19.94
CA PHE A 133 3.04 -10.87 19.65
C PHE A 133 2.44 -9.75 20.50
N ASP A 134 1.85 -10.08 21.65
CA ASP A 134 0.99 -9.18 22.44
C ASP A 134 1.78 -7.99 22.99
N ALA A 135 3.07 -8.20 23.26
CA ALA A 135 4.03 -7.17 23.60
C ALA A 135 4.19 -6.08 22.52
N LEU A 136 3.80 -6.33 21.27
CA LEU A 136 3.85 -5.34 20.20
C LEU A 136 2.83 -4.21 20.42
N ASP A 137 1.64 -4.56 20.93
CA ASP A 137 0.49 -3.66 21.10
C ASP A 137 0.82 -2.37 21.89
N PRO A 138 1.40 -2.43 23.11
CA PRO A 138 1.71 -1.23 23.88
C PRO A 138 2.82 -0.37 23.28
N HIS A 139 3.67 -0.91 22.39
CA HIS A 139 4.85 -0.24 21.88
C HIS A 139 4.69 0.30 20.45
N LEU A 140 3.79 -0.27 19.66
CA LEU A 140 3.61 0.08 18.24
C LEU A 140 3.35 1.58 18.05
N LEU A 141 2.46 2.16 18.86
CA LEU A 141 2.07 3.56 18.73
C LEU A 141 3.18 4.54 19.13
N THR A 142 4.04 4.17 20.09
CA THR A 142 5.11 5.04 20.60
C THR A 142 6.39 4.94 19.80
N GLU A 143 6.71 3.75 19.28
CA GLU A 143 7.95 3.52 18.52
C GLU A 143 7.83 3.98 17.06
N ILE A 144 6.65 3.79 16.46
CA ILE A 144 6.40 4.17 15.06
C ILE A 144 5.78 5.57 14.99
N GLY A 145 4.85 5.88 15.89
CA GLY A 145 4.14 7.14 15.88
C GLY A 145 4.66 8.16 16.89
N ASN A 146 3.79 9.11 17.24
CA ASN A 146 4.02 10.05 18.35
C ASN A 146 3.35 9.61 19.67
N GLY A 147 2.87 8.37 19.75
CA GLY A 147 2.19 7.80 20.91
C GLY A 147 0.76 8.28 21.16
N THR A 148 0.29 9.31 20.44
CA THR A 148 -1.05 9.90 20.64
C THR A 148 -1.84 10.10 19.35
N GLU A 149 -1.21 9.92 18.19
CA GLU A 149 -1.87 10.09 16.91
C GLU A 149 -2.93 9.01 16.68
N GLN A 150 -4.00 9.43 16.01
CA GLN A 150 -5.06 8.52 15.60
C GLN A 150 -4.63 7.78 14.34
N VAL A 151 -4.32 6.49 14.49
CA VAL A 151 -3.96 5.62 13.38
C VAL A 151 -5.18 5.13 12.62
N GLN A 152 -4.98 4.74 11.36
CA GLN A 152 -6.00 4.10 10.53
C GLN A 152 -5.49 2.73 10.09
N ILE A 153 -6.34 1.70 10.14
CA ILE A 153 -5.90 0.32 9.87
C ILE A 153 -6.77 -0.30 8.80
N ARG A 154 -6.15 -0.89 7.78
CA ARG A 154 -6.80 -1.80 6.84
C ARG A 154 -6.38 -3.22 7.16
N TYR A 155 -7.34 -4.14 7.18
CA TYR A 155 -7.08 -5.54 7.43
C TYR A 155 -7.42 -6.37 6.19
N PHE A 156 -6.49 -7.24 5.81
CA PHE A 156 -6.65 -8.24 4.77
C PHE A 156 -6.42 -9.62 5.33
N TYR A 157 -7.20 -10.57 4.84
CA TYR A 157 -7.12 -11.96 5.25
C TYR A 157 -6.93 -12.86 4.04
N SER A 158 -6.09 -13.87 4.13
CA SER A 158 -5.99 -14.90 3.10
C SER A 158 -5.86 -16.27 3.74
N SER A 159 -6.30 -17.28 3.02
CA SER A 159 -6.37 -18.65 3.49
C SER A 159 -6.12 -19.54 2.28
N TYR A 160 -5.04 -20.31 2.28
CA TYR A 160 -4.77 -21.27 1.21
C TYR A 160 -4.09 -22.53 1.73
N LEU A 161 -4.30 -23.64 1.00
CA LEU A 161 -3.62 -24.89 1.27
C LEU A 161 -2.15 -24.78 0.88
N VAL A 162 -1.26 -25.20 1.79
CA VAL A 162 0.18 -25.27 1.54
C VAL A 162 0.66 -26.68 1.23
N ALA A 163 -0.06 -27.68 1.75
CA ALA A 163 0.09 -29.09 1.42
C ALA A 163 -1.26 -29.82 1.60
N PRO A 164 -1.42 -31.09 1.16
CA PRO A 164 -2.63 -31.85 1.44
C PRO A 164 -2.88 -31.97 2.95
N GLY A 165 -3.96 -31.34 3.43
CA GLY A 165 -4.32 -31.33 4.85
C GLY A 165 -3.60 -30.28 5.71
N ALA A 166 -2.85 -29.35 5.10
CA ALA A 166 -2.20 -28.25 5.81
C ALA A 166 -2.54 -26.91 5.15
N HIS A 167 -2.81 -25.91 5.98
CA HIS A 167 -3.36 -24.61 5.59
C HIS A 167 -2.59 -23.47 6.25
N ASP A 168 -2.39 -22.40 5.50
CA ASP A 168 -1.89 -21.15 6.08
C ASP A 168 -3.03 -20.13 6.12
N TRP A 169 -3.21 -19.52 7.28
CA TRP A 169 -4.11 -18.39 7.49
C TRP A 169 -3.27 -17.12 7.68
N ASN A 170 -3.34 -16.22 6.71
CA ASN A 170 -2.53 -15.03 6.66
C ASN A 170 -3.39 -13.82 7.07
N HIS A 171 -2.85 -13.00 7.95
CA HIS A 171 -3.45 -11.79 8.48
C HIS A 171 -2.53 -10.62 8.20
N LEU A 172 -2.95 -9.72 7.31
CA LEU A 172 -2.16 -8.55 6.92
C LEU A 172 -2.84 -7.28 7.41
N PHE A 173 -2.17 -6.55 8.29
CA PHE A 173 -2.60 -5.27 8.81
C PHE A 173 -1.70 -4.17 8.25
N ILE A 174 -2.32 -3.19 7.59
CA ILE A 174 -1.64 -1.99 7.09
C ILE A 174 -2.11 -0.82 7.95
N VAL A 175 -1.19 -0.24 8.72
CA VAL A 175 -1.43 0.82 9.69
C VAL A 175 -0.83 2.13 9.19
N LEU A 176 -1.66 3.13 8.96
CA LEU A 176 -1.23 4.49 8.61
C LEU A 176 -1.09 5.36 9.87
N PHE A 177 0.08 5.96 10.03
CA PHE A 177 0.42 6.99 11.02
C PHE A 177 0.46 8.36 10.31
N PRO A 178 -0.68 9.06 10.21
CA PRO A 178 -0.80 10.24 9.36
C PRO A 178 -0.01 11.44 9.87
N GLN A 179 0.31 11.54 11.16
CA GLN A 179 1.06 12.67 11.71
C GLN A 179 2.57 12.42 11.69
N SER A 180 2.97 11.16 11.92
CA SER A 180 4.37 10.76 11.88
C SER A 180 4.86 10.39 10.47
N HIS A 181 3.97 10.45 9.47
CA HIS A 181 4.24 10.13 8.07
C HIS A 181 4.86 8.73 7.89
N ARG A 182 4.28 7.75 8.58
CA ARG A 182 4.74 6.37 8.57
C ARG A 182 3.62 5.39 8.23
N VAL A 183 4.02 4.24 7.72
CA VAL A 183 3.16 3.09 7.51
C VAL A 183 3.81 1.87 8.15
N ALA A 184 3.08 1.14 8.97
CA ALA A 184 3.50 -0.15 9.48
C ALA A 184 2.70 -1.26 8.79
N VAL A 185 3.37 -2.35 8.42
CA VAL A 185 2.78 -3.51 7.80
C VAL A 185 3.09 -4.72 8.67
N PHE A 186 2.08 -5.24 9.34
CA PHE A 186 2.19 -6.46 10.14
C PHE A 186 1.54 -7.61 9.38
N ASN A 187 2.30 -8.67 9.16
CA ASN A 187 1.82 -9.90 8.55
C ASN A 187 2.01 -11.05 9.54
N LEU A 188 0.92 -11.73 9.88
CA LEU A 188 0.91 -12.93 10.70
C LEU A 188 0.40 -14.09 9.87
N VAL A 189 1.17 -15.17 9.81
CA VAL A 189 0.76 -16.44 9.20
C VAL A 189 0.53 -17.42 10.34
N ASN A 190 -0.66 -18.01 10.42
CA ASN A 190 -0.93 -19.15 11.30
C ASN A 190 -0.93 -20.43 10.46
N HIS A 191 -0.28 -21.48 10.96
CA HIS A 191 -0.12 -22.76 10.28
C HIS A 191 -1.04 -23.83 10.86
N GLU A 192 -1.72 -24.55 9.98
CA GLU A 192 -2.33 -25.85 10.30
C GLU A 192 -1.25 -26.93 10.20
N ILE A 193 -1.06 -27.67 11.29
CA ILE A 193 -0.17 -28.84 11.36
C ILE A 193 -0.95 -30.13 11.12
#